data_AF-A0A0V0ZUF5-F1
#
_entry.id   AF-A0A0V0ZUF5-F1
#
_cell.length_a   1.000
_cell.length_b   1.000
_cell.length_c   1.000
_cell.angle_alpha   90.00
_cell.angle_beta   90.00
_cell.angle_gamma   90.00
#
_symmetry.space_group_name_H-M   'P 1'
#
loop_
_entity.id
_entity.type
_entity.pdbx_description
1 polymer ?
#
loop_
_entity_poly.entity_id
_entity_poly.type
_entity_poly.pdbx_seq_one_letter_code
_entity_poly.pdbx_strand_id
1 'polypeptide(L)'
;MKTKNKEPKAARSTFSLHASALKFIEGKFCCGYCPKRWVLAVLCHIGFAIAFGIRCNFGAAKMRMFQHHEDVYRTKNHTNINESVESHGHGGLVALVESSFFYGASISYFPAGIIAAKFSPLALHVPDPADHPTLSDKEKQLILNGKNETRTPVALKLSEIPWKSIFTSAPVWAIIIATFTRCWMMFTLINDQLSYMTEALGLSMDTATSIPHGIMSVTVILSGRLADMLRNKNIFTTTTVRKLFHCSGFAFEALFLIGCAYSTNVIAAVTLMVIARVFSGLAVSGSNVNHLDIAPCYASILTGLGQAFGQISGILTPLLTEYIVSIHEAKGWKLVLLSAAVIHVIGVFFFGIFASGEVQPWATKTLSTAESTEDEAKQSAIETP
;
A
#
# COMPACT_ATOMS: atom_id res chain seq x y z
N MET A 1 19.80 -42.19 -27.77
CA MET A 1 19.20 -42.56 -26.48
C MET A 1 18.61 -41.28 -25.86
N LYS A 2 17.30 -41.05 -25.99
CA LYS A 2 16.65 -39.77 -25.64
C LYS A 2 16.51 -39.62 -24.12
N THR A 3 17.30 -38.75 -23.50
CA THR A 3 17.14 -38.35 -22.10
C THR A 3 15.98 -37.35 -21.97
N LYS A 4 14.82 -37.85 -21.54
CA LYS A 4 13.68 -37.02 -21.11
C LYS A 4 14.08 -36.23 -19.86
N ASN A 5 14.28 -34.91 -20.00
CA ASN A 5 14.32 -33.99 -18.88
C ASN A 5 12.98 -34.06 -18.13
N LYS A 6 13.00 -34.59 -16.90
CA LYS A 6 11.86 -34.59 -15.97
C LYS A 6 11.78 -33.19 -15.35
N GLU A 7 10.88 -32.35 -15.84
CA GLU A 7 10.40 -31.21 -15.06
C GLU A 7 9.79 -31.70 -13.72
N PRO A 8 9.98 -30.98 -12.61
CA PRO A 8 9.47 -31.39 -11.31
C PRO A 8 7.93 -31.36 -11.29
N LYS A 9 7.32 -32.54 -11.09
CA LYS A 9 5.86 -32.79 -11.06
C LYS A 9 5.06 -31.83 -10.16
N ALA A 10 5.67 -31.23 -9.14
CA ALA A 10 5.03 -30.28 -8.23
C ALA A 10 4.66 -28.93 -8.90
N ALA A 11 5.38 -28.51 -9.94
CA ALA A 11 5.06 -27.31 -10.70
C ALA A 11 3.84 -27.52 -11.62
N ARG A 12 3.65 -28.73 -12.14
CA ARG A 12 2.49 -29.08 -12.99
C ARG A 12 1.17 -29.14 -12.20
N SER A 13 1.17 -29.63 -10.96
CA SER A 13 -0.06 -29.76 -10.18
C SER A 13 -0.61 -28.42 -9.70
N THR A 14 0.27 -27.49 -9.32
CA THR A 14 -0.12 -26.12 -8.93
C THR A 14 -0.58 -25.28 -10.13
N PHE A 15 0.08 -25.41 -11.29
CA PHE A 15 -0.38 -24.79 -12.54
C PHE A 15 -1.75 -25.35 -12.98
N SER A 16 -1.99 -26.65 -12.79
CA SER A 16 -3.27 -27.30 -13.09
C SER A 16 -4.40 -26.81 -12.19
N LEU A 17 -4.17 -26.62 -10.89
CA LEU A 17 -5.21 -26.14 -9.97
C LEU A 17 -5.60 -24.69 -10.26
N HIS A 18 -4.62 -23.84 -10.62
CA HIS A 18 -4.85 -22.43 -10.94
C HIS A 18 -5.44 -22.24 -12.34
N ALA A 19 -5.02 -23.05 -13.33
CA ALA A 19 -5.66 -23.10 -14.64
C ALA A 19 -7.11 -23.58 -14.55
N SER A 20 -7.43 -24.49 -13.62
CA SER A 20 -8.81 -24.89 -13.33
C SER A 20 -9.61 -23.77 -12.64
N ALA A 21 -9.02 -23.01 -11.74
CA ALA A 21 -9.65 -21.85 -11.11
C ALA A 21 -9.89 -20.70 -12.12
N LEU A 22 -8.92 -20.44 -13.01
CA LEU A 22 -9.06 -19.51 -14.12
C LEU A 22 -10.11 -19.99 -15.11
N LYS A 23 -10.12 -21.28 -15.48
CA LYS A 23 -11.19 -21.88 -16.30
C LYS A 23 -12.57 -21.81 -15.64
N PHE A 24 -12.63 -21.91 -14.31
CA PHE A 24 -13.87 -21.74 -13.55
C PHE A 24 -14.37 -20.29 -13.59
N ILE A 25 -13.45 -19.32 -13.53
CA ILE A 25 -13.76 -17.90 -13.73
C ILE A 25 -14.16 -17.64 -15.20
N GLU A 26 -13.45 -18.21 -16.17
CA GLU A 26 -13.72 -18.15 -17.61
C GLU A 26 -15.08 -18.75 -18.00
N GLY A 27 -15.52 -19.82 -17.30
CA GLY A 27 -16.78 -20.51 -17.59
C GLY A 27 -18.02 -19.91 -16.92
N LYS A 28 -17.88 -19.06 -15.89
CA LYS A 28 -19.02 -18.55 -15.11
C LYS A 28 -19.24 -17.04 -15.20
N PHE A 29 -18.21 -16.22 -15.43
CA PHE A 29 -18.40 -14.77 -15.63
C PHE A 29 -18.60 -14.45 -17.12
N CYS A 30 -19.73 -14.91 -17.64
CA CYS A 30 -20.25 -14.52 -18.95
C CYS A 30 -20.66 -13.04 -18.96
N CYS A 31 -19.80 -12.18 -19.48
CA CYS A 31 -20.24 -10.90 -20.06
C CYS A 31 -19.32 -10.55 -21.23
N GLY A 32 -19.72 -10.88 -22.45
CA GLY A 32 -18.93 -10.68 -23.68
C GLY A 32 -18.62 -9.21 -24.03
N TYR A 33 -19.08 -8.25 -23.21
CA TYR A 33 -18.94 -6.81 -23.46
C TYR A 33 -18.02 -6.07 -22.47
N CYS A 34 -17.56 -6.71 -21.39
CA CYS A 34 -16.70 -6.07 -20.40
C CYS A 34 -15.24 -6.54 -20.56
N PRO A 35 -14.27 -5.64 -20.85
CA PRO A 35 -12.87 -6.02 -20.91
C PRO A 35 -12.40 -6.64 -19.58
N LYS A 36 -11.72 -7.78 -19.64
CA LYS A 36 -11.29 -8.58 -18.47
C LYS A 36 -10.55 -7.78 -17.39
N ARG A 37 -9.81 -6.72 -17.79
CA ARG A 37 -9.15 -5.76 -16.88
C ARG A 37 -10.11 -5.08 -15.90
N TRP A 38 -11.32 -4.76 -16.34
CA TRP A 38 -12.34 -4.13 -15.51
C TRP A 38 -12.95 -5.12 -14.52
N VAL A 39 -13.14 -6.37 -14.93
CA VAL A 39 -13.58 -7.44 -14.02
C VAL A 39 -12.56 -7.65 -12.90
N LEU A 40 -11.28 -7.73 -13.24
CA LEU A 40 -10.20 -7.84 -12.25
C LEU A 40 -10.17 -6.61 -11.33
N ALA A 41 -10.26 -5.40 -11.89
CA ALA A 41 -10.29 -4.18 -11.11
C ALA A 41 -11.47 -4.15 -10.12
N VAL A 42 -12.68 -4.51 -10.56
CA VAL A 42 -13.88 -4.56 -9.71
C VAL A 42 -13.72 -5.60 -8.60
N LEU A 43 -13.26 -6.81 -8.91
CA LEU A 43 -13.04 -7.85 -7.90
C LEU A 43 -11.98 -7.43 -6.88
N CYS A 44 -10.89 -6.78 -7.31
CA CYS A 44 -9.90 -6.21 -6.40
C CYS A 44 -10.52 -5.14 -5.49
N HIS A 45 -11.35 -4.24 -6.04
CA HIS A 45 -12.04 -3.22 -5.23
C HIS A 45 -12.98 -3.84 -4.20
N ILE A 46 -13.76 -4.85 -4.59
CA ILE A 46 -14.65 -5.58 -3.67
C ILE A 46 -13.82 -6.26 -2.56
N GLY A 47 -12.71 -6.92 -2.91
CA GLY A 47 -11.81 -7.54 -1.94
C GLY A 47 -11.23 -6.52 -0.94
N PHE A 48 -10.75 -5.37 -1.42
CA PHE A 48 -10.29 -4.28 -0.56
C PHE A 48 -11.42 -3.72 0.31
N ALA A 49 -12.61 -3.53 -0.25
CA ALA A 49 -13.77 -3.03 0.50
C ALA A 49 -14.19 -3.97 1.63
N ILE A 50 -14.16 -5.29 1.40
CA ILE A 50 -14.43 -6.29 2.44
C ILE A 50 -13.36 -6.22 3.54
N ALA A 51 -12.08 -6.21 3.17
CA ALA A 51 -10.98 -6.17 4.13
C ALA A 51 -11.00 -4.90 5.00
N PHE A 52 -11.25 -3.74 4.39
CA PHE A 52 -11.41 -2.48 5.13
C PHE A 52 -12.71 -2.42 5.93
N GLY A 53 -13.81 -2.94 5.38
CA GLY A 53 -15.10 -3.00 6.07
C GLY A 53 -15.03 -3.81 7.36
N ILE A 54 -14.30 -4.93 7.37
CA ILE A 54 -14.03 -5.71 8.59
C ILE A 54 -13.33 -4.86 9.65
N ARG A 55 -12.34 -4.04 9.26
CA ARG A 55 -11.62 -3.17 10.22
C ARG A 55 -12.49 -2.04 10.76
N CYS A 56 -13.26 -1.37 9.90
CA CYS A 56 -14.17 -0.30 10.35
C CYS A 56 -15.22 -0.85 11.32
N ASN A 57 -15.77 -2.04 11.02
CA ASN A 57 -16.73 -2.71 11.90
C ASN A 57 -16.10 -3.15 13.21
N PHE A 58 -14.84 -3.61 13.20
CA PHE A 58 -14.11 -3.95 14.41
C PHE A 58 -13.91 -2.73 15.33
N GLY A 59 -13.49 -1.58 14.79
CA GLY A 59 -13.33 -0.34 15.56
C GLY A 59 -14.66 0.15 16.17
N ALA A 60 -15.75 0.11 15.40
CA ALA A 60 -17.08 0.45 15.92
C ALA A 60 -17.59 -0.53 16.99
N ALA A 61 -17.31 -1.83 16.82
CA ALA A 61 -17.66 -2.85 17.81
C ALA A 61 -16.87 -2.66 19.12
N LYS A 62 -15.56 -2.39 19.03
CA LYS A 62 -14.72 -2.02 20.17
C LYS A 62 -15.32 -0.85 20.94
N MET A 63 -15.62 0.26 20.27
CA MET A 63 -16.19 1.45 20.91
C MET A 63 -17.49 1.15 21.66
N ARG A 64 -18.40 0.38 21.05
CA ARG A 64 -19.65 -0.01 21.71
C ARG A 64 -19.43 -0.95 22.89
N MET A 65 -18.48 -1.88 22.79
CA MET A 65 -18.16 -2.80 23.89
C MET A 65 -17.60 -2.04 25.10
N PHE A 66 -16.74 -1.04 24.89
CA PHE A 66 -16.21 -0.20 25.96
C PHE A 66 -17.29 0.66 26.62
N GLN A 67 -18.10 1.35 25.82
CA GLN A 67 -19.21 2.16 26.35
C GLN A 67 -20.18 1.31 27.19
N HIS A 68 -20.56 0.13 26.68
CA HIS A 68 -21.44 -0.77 27.40
C HIS A 68 -20.81 -1.36 28.68
N HIS A 69 -19.49 -1.61 28.67
CA HIS A 69 -18.79 -2.07 29.87
C HIS A 69 -18.77 -0.97 30.94
N GLU A 70 -18.43 0.27 30.57
CA GLU A 70 -18.49 1.43 31.48
C GLU A 70 -19.90 1.65 32.04
N ASP A 71 -20.94 1.61 31.20
CA ASP A 71 -22.32 1.79 31.62
C ASP A 71 -22.78 0.71 32.60
N VAL A 72 -22.52 -0.57 32.31
CA VAL A 72 -22.90 -1.68 33.20
C VAL A 72 -22.14 -1.63 34.53
N TYR A 73 -20.86 -1.26 34.51
CA TYR A 73 -20.04 -1.16 35.71
C TYR A 73 -20.49 0.01 36.59
N ARG A 74 -20.74 1.19 35.98
CA ARG A 74 -21.28 2.37 36.65
C ARG A 74 -22.66 2.14 37.27
N THR A 75 -23.47 1.28 36.65
CA THR A 75 -24.81 0.94 37.17
C THR A 75 -24.76 -0.05 38.33
N LYS A 76 -23.70 -0.88 38.44
CA LYS A 76 -23.60 -1.92 39.49
C LYS A 76 -22.84 -1.47 40.74
N ASN A 77 -21.83 -0.61 40.62
CA ASN A 77 -20.94 -0.28 41.74
C ASN A 77 -20.92 1.23 42.03
N HIS A 78 -21.75 1.68 42.98
CA HIS A 78 -21.64 2.99 43.63
C HIS A 78 -20.44 3.10 44.60
N THR A 79 -19.30 2.46 44.32
CA THR A 79 -18.14 2.48 45.23
C THR A 79 -16.82 2.65 44.50
N ASN A 80 -16.04 3.62 44.99
CA ASN A 80 -14.67 3.95 44.57
C ASN A 80 -13.75 2.73 44.78
N ILE A 81 -13.33 2.10 43.70
CA ILE A 81 -12.21 1.15 43.70
C ILE A 81 -11.19 1.69 42.70
N ASN A 82 -9.90 1.53 43.00
CA ASN A 82 -8.75 2.04 42.24
C ASN A 82 -8.82 1.68 40.74
N GLU A 83 -9.44 2.59 40.00
CA GLU A 83 -9.86 2.53 38.58
C GLU A 83 -8.68 2.40 37.61
N SER A 84 -7.48 2.78 38.05
CA SER A 84 -6.29 2.83 37.21
C SER A 84 -5.74 1.44 36.87
N VAL A 85 -5.67 0.49 37.81
CA VAL A 85 -4.89 -0.76 37.58
C VAL A 85 -5.63 -1.78 36.69
N GLU A 86 -6.96 -1.86 36.76
CA GLU A 86 -7.76 -2.75 35.89
C GLU A 86 -7.93 -2.19 34.47
N SER A 87 -8.06 -0.86 34.34
CA SER A 87 -8.14 -0.16 33.05
C SER A 87 -6.87 -0.33 32.20
N HIS A 88 -5.69 -0.24 32.84
CA HIS A 88 -4.39 -0.42 32.16
C HIS A 88 -4.19 -1.82 31.57
N GLY A 89 -4.73 -2.86 32.22
CA GLY A 89 -4.66 -4.24 31.71
C GLY A 89 -5.58 -4.49 30.50
N HIS A 90 -6.74 -3.84 30.48
CA HIS A 90 -7.73 -4.05 29.42
C HIS A 90 -7.37 -3.32 28.12
N GLY A 91 -6.91 -2.07 28.21
CA GLY A 91 -6.53 -1.27 27.04
C GLY A 91 -5.31 -1.84 26.30
N GLY A 92 -4.29 -2.29 27.03
CA GLY A 92 -3.13 -2.98 26.45
C GLY A 92 -3.50 -4.27 25.70
N LEU A 93 -4.45 -5.05 26.22
CA LEU A 93 -4.96 -6.24 25.54
C LEU A 93 -5.68 -5.88 24.24
N VAL A 94 -6.46 -4.80 24.23
CA VAL A 94 -7.18 -4.34 23.04
C VAL A 94 -6.20 -3.84 21.97
N ALA A 95 -5.20 -3.05 22.35
CA ALA A 95 -4.15 -2.62 21.42
C ALA A 95 -3.39 -3.81 20.83
N LEU A 96 -3.17 -4.88 21.61
CA LEU A 96 -2.55 -6.12 21.14
C LEU A 96 -3.45 -6.87 20.13
N VAL A 97 -4.76 -6.97 20.41
CA VAL A 97 -5.73 -7.58 19.50
C VAL A 97 -5.83 -6.77 18.20
N GLU A 98 -5.83 -5.44 18.25
CA GLU A 98 -5.77 -4.57 17.07
C GLU A 98 -4.50 -4.79 16.25
N SER A 99 -3.37 -4.93 16.95
CA SER A 99 -2.06 -5.20 16.34
C SER A 99 -2.00 -6.58 15.67
N SER A 100 -2.77 -7.57 16.15
CA SER A 100 -2.73 -8.97 15.69
C SER A 100 -2.91 -9.14 14.17
N PHE A 101 -3.81 -8.34 13.57
CA PHE A 101 -4.05 -8.33 12.13
C PHE A 101 -2.77 -8.01 11.34
N PHE A 102 -2.00 -7.06 11.84
CA PHE A 102 -0.84 -6.52 11.15
C PHE A 102 0.36 -7.47 11.16
N TYR A 103 0.46 -8.38 12.13
CA TYR A 103 1.49 -9.42 12.10
C TYR A 103 1.33 -10.35 10.89
N GLY A 104 0.11 -10.89 10.69
CA GLY A 104 -0.19 -11.76 9.56
C GLY A 104 -0.03 -11.03 8.22
N ALA A 105 -0.47 -9.77 8.16
CA ALA A 105 -0.31 -8.93 6.99
C ALA A 105 1.17 -8.66 6.67
N SER A 106 1.98 -8.27 7.67
CA SER A 106 3.42 -8.00 7.52
C SER A 106 4.16 -9.20 6.91
N ILE A 107 3.90 -10.40 7.44
CA ILE A 107 4.57 -11.64 7.02
C ILE A 107 4.13 -12.06 5.62
N SER A 108 2.87 -11.83 5.25
CA SER A 108 2.31 -12.30 3.98
C SER A 108 2.59 -11.40 2.78
N TYR A 109 2.76 -10.08 2.98
CA TYR A 109 2.93 -9.14 1.86
C TYR A 109 4.21 -9.37 1.04
N PHE A 110 5.33 -9.70 1.69
CA PHE A 110 6.58 -9.92 0.97
C PHE A 110 6.55 -11.19 0.09
N PRO A 111 6.14 -12.38 0.60
CA PRO A 111 5.86 -13.54 -0.23
C PRO A 111 4.82 -13.27 -1.32
N ALA A 112 3.75 -12.52 -1.02
CA ALA A 112 2.74 -12.15 -2.01
C ALA A 112 3.34 -11.32 -3.15
N GLY A 113 4.25 -10.38 -2.87
CA GLY A 113 4.97 -9.62 -3.89
C GLY A 113 5.83 -10.50 -4.81
N ILE A 114 6.51 -11.50 -4.25
CA ILE A 114 7.30 -12.48 -5.02
C ILE A 114 6.40 -13.36 -5.89
N ILE A 115 5.28 -13.85 -5.34
CA ILE A 115 4.29 -14.63 -6.09
C ILE A 115 3.70 -13.79 -7.22
N ALA A 116 3.36 -12.52 -6.96
CA ALA A 116 2.85 -11.61 -7.96
C ALA A 116 3.88 -11.27 -9.05
N ALA A 117 5.18 -11.23 -8.72
CA ALA A 117 6.25 -11.10 -9.71
C ALA A 117 6.35 -12.35 -10.61
N LYS A 118 6.21 -13.53 -10.03
CA LYS A 118 6.30 -14.81 -10.76
C LYS A 118 5.07 -15.09 -11.63
N PHE A 119 3.88 -14.73 -11.14
CA PHE A 119 2.60 -14.96 -11.78
C PHE A 119 1.92 -13.64 -12.15
N SER A 120 2.67 -12.74 -12.79
CA SER A 120 2.11 -11.46 -13.22
C SER A 120 0.87 -11.69 -14.10
N PRO A 121 -0.28 -11.06 -13.81
CA PRO A 121 -1.50 -11.21 -14.61
C PRO A 121 -1.28 -10.91 -16.10
N LEU A 122 -0.30 -10.07 -16.45
CA LEU A 122 0.11 -9.81 -17.83
C LEU A 122 0.70 -11.05 -18.51
N ALA A 123 1.56 -11.80 -17.82
CA ALA A 123 2.21 -12.99 -18.37
C ALA A 123 1.25 -14.18 -18.56
N LEU A 124 0.09 -14.15 -17.89
CA LEU A 124 -0.91 -15.23 -17.91
C LEU A 124 -1.94 -15.13 -19.03
N HIS A 125 -2.09 -13.97 -19.68
CA HIS A 125 -3.17 -13.75 -20.65
C HIS A 125 -2.68 -13.42 -22.06
N VAL A 126 -1.64 -12.58 -22.20
CA VAL A 126 -1.01 -12.30 -23.50
C VAL A 126 0.46 -11.93 -23.27
N PRO A 127 1.43 -12.71 -23.79
CA PRO A 127 2.87 -12.44 -23.60
C PRO A 127 3.30 -11.06 -24.10
N ASP A 128 2.64 -10.57 -25.17
CA ASP A 128 2.83 -9.24 -25.72
C ASP A 128 1.49 -8.55 -26.00
N PRO A 129 1.24 -7.30 -25.54
CA PRO A 129 0.14 -6.47 -26.03
C PRO A 129 -0.08 -6.50 -27.55
N ALA A 130 0.99 -6.73 -28.34
CA ALA A 130 0.91 -6.93 -29.78
C ALA A 130 0.02 -8.10 -30.23
N ASP A 131 -0.11 -9.14 -29.41
CA ASP A 131 -0.83 -10.37 -29.72
C ASP A 131 -2.27 -10.37 -29.17
N HIS A 132 -2.74 -9.24 -28.62
CA HIS A 132 -4.05 -9.17 -27.99
C HIS A 132 -5.18 -9.10 -29.04
N PRO A 133 -6.11 -10.08 -29.08
CA PRO A 133 -7.05 -10.25 -30.20
C PRO A 133 -8.10 -9.15 -30.35
N THR A 134 -8.33 -8.33 -29.32
CA THR A 134 -9.31 -7.22 -29.36
C THR A 134 -8.68 -5.83 -29.29
N LEU A 135 -7.36 -5.71 -29.49
CA LEU A 135 -6.67 -4.43 -29.43
C LEU A 135 -6.79 -3.69 -30.77
N SER A 136 -7.14 -2.40 -30.75
CA SER A 136 -7.14 -1.56 -31.95
C SER A 136 -5.72 -1.30 -32.42
N ASP A 137 -5.48 -1.24 -33.74
CA ASP A 137 -4.16 -0.93 -34.31
C ASP A 137 -3.58 0.40 -33.80
N LYS A 138 -4.43 1.40 -33.54
CA LYS A 138 -4.01 2.68 -32.95
C LYS A 138 -3.51 2.51 -31.50
N GLU A 139 -4.22 1.72 -30.69
CA GLU A 139 -3.82 1.42 -29.32
C GLU A 139 -2.55 0.55 -29.29
N LYS A 140 -2.44 -0.40 -30.22
CA LYS A 140 -1.25 -1.24 -30.43
C LYS A 140 -0.02 -0.39 -30.74
N GLN A 141 -0.12 0.54 -31.68
CA GLN A 141 0.99 1.45 -31.99
C GLN A 141 1.36 2.36 -30.81
N LEU A 142 0.39 2.87 -30.03
CA LEU A 142 0.67 3.67 -28.83
C LEU A 142 1.40 2.86 -27.75
N ILE A 143 1.02 1.60 -27.54
CA ILE A 143 1.65 0.72 -26.55
C ILE A 143 3.06 0.32 -26.99
N LEU A 144 3.24 -0.03 -28.26
CA LEU A 144 4.53 -0.42 -28.83
C LEU A 144 5.50 0.76 -28.87
N ASN A 145 5.05 1.95 -29.27
CA ASN A 145 5.88 3.16 -29.25
C ASN A 145 6.22 3.62 -27.82
N GLY A 146 5.41 3.24 -26.82
CA GLY A 146 5.66 3.50 -25.40
C GLY A 146 6.41 2.38 -24.66
N LYS A 147 6.72 1.25 -25.33
CA LYS A 147 7.56 0.17 -24.81
C LYS A 147 9.03 0.55 -25.03
N ASN A 148 9.66 1.15 -24.03
CA ASN A 148 11.12 1.04 -23.94
C ASN A 148 11.44 -0.45 -23.68
N GLU A 149 12.42 -1.02 -24.39
CA GLU A 149 12.81 -2.44 -24.45
C GLU A 149 12.83 -3.18 -23.09
N THR A 150 13.02 -2.46 -21.99
CA THR A 150 12.98 -2.90 -20.58
C THR A 150 11.65 -3.49 -20.03
N ARG A 151 10.57 -3.61 -20.81
CA ARG A 151 9.21 -3.97 -20.30
C ARG A 151 8.73 -5.38 -20.64
N THR A 152 9.60 -6.31 -21.03
CA THR A 152 9.18 -7.71 -21.23
C THR A 152 8.85 -8.37 -19.89
N PRO A 153 7.60 -8.84 -19.67
CA PRO A 153 7.21 -9.53 -18.45
C PRO A 153 7.74 -10.97 -18.50
N VAL A 154 9.04 -11.15 -18.32
CA VAL A 154 9.63 -12.48 -18.15
C VAL A 154 9.31 -12.94 -16.72
N ALA A 155 8.80 -14.16 -16.59
CA ALA A 155 8.60 -14.77 -15.28
C ALA A 155 9.94 -14.87 -14.55
N LEU A 156 10.13 -14.02 -13.53
CA LEU A 156 11.40 -13.94 -12.79
C LEU A 156 11.66 -15.24 -12.02
N LYS A 157 12.85 -15.83 -12.20
CA LYS A 157 13.30 -16.90 -11.30
C LYS A 157 13.82 -16.30 -10.01
N LEU A 158 13.53 -16.96 -8.89
CA LEU A 158 13.92 -16.47 -7.56
C LEU A 158 15.45 -16.31 -7.40
N SER A 159 16.22 -17.17 -8.09
CA SER A 159 17.69 -17.15 -8.10
C SER A 159 18.29 -15.98 -8.88
N GLU A 160 17.53 -15.37 -9.79
CA GLU A 160 17.98 -14.28 -10.67
C GLU A 160 17.68 -12.90 -10.07
N ILE A 161 17.03 -12.84 -8.90
CA ILE A 161 16.68 -11.58 -8.24
C ILE A 161 17.93 -11.01 -7.55
N PRO A 162 18.32 -9.76 -7.84
CA PRO A 162 19.51 -9.13 -7.26
C PRO A 162 19.23 -8.63 -5.83
N TRP A 163 19.02 -9.55 -4.89
CA TRP A 163 18.62 -9.25 -3.51
C TRP A 163 19.55 -8.25 -2.82
N LYS A 164 20.87 -8.47 -2.93
CA LYS A 164 21.87 -7.57 -2.34
C LYS A 164 21.68 -6.13 -2.83
N SER A 165 21.54 -5.94 -4.15
CA SER A 165 21.37 -4.62 -4.75
C SER A 165 20.05 -3.96 -4.34
N ILE A 166 18.96 -4.74 -4.25
CA ILE A 166 17.66 -4.24 -3.77
C ILE A 166 17.79 -3.72 -2.34
N PHE A 167 18.35 -4.52 -1.43
CA PHE A 167 18.46 -4.16 0.00
C PHE A 167 19.54 -3.10 0.29
N THR A 168 20.47 -2.83 -0.63
CA THR A 168 21.44 -1.74 -0.49
C THR A 168 21.05 -0.46 -1.25
N SER A 169 19.94 -0.46 -1.98
CA SER A 169 19.53 0.66 -2.83
C SER A 169 18.83 1.76 -2.02
N ALA A 170 19.40 2.97 -2.03
CA ALA A 170 18.82 4.11 -1.31
C ALA A 170 17.41 4.51 -1.81
N PRO A 171 17.11 4.53 -3.13
CA PRO A 171 15.74 4.77 -3.61
C PRO A 171 14.73 3.70 -3.16
N VAL A 172 15.16 2.45 -2.98
CA VAL A 172 14.29 1.39 -2.44
C VAL A 172 13.94 1.69 -0.99
N TRP A 173 14.94 2.02 -0.16
CA TRP A 173 14.70 2.44 1.22
C TRP A 173 13.86 3.70 1.32
N ALA A 174 14.00 4.64 0.38
CA ALA A 174 13.15 5.82 0.32
C ALA A 174 11.67 5.44 0.18
N ILE A 175 11.36 4.51 -0.72
CA ILE A 175 9.99 4.01 -0.92
C ILE A 175 9.49 3.22 0.30
N ILE A 176 10.34 2.38 0.90
CA ILE A 176 9.98 1.62 2.11
C ILE A 176 9.64 2.55 3.25
N ILE A 177 10.50 3.53 3.55
CA ILE A 177 10.29 4.51 4.62
C ILE A 177 9.06 5.36 4.33
N ALA A 178 8.89 5.84 3.10
CA ALA A 178 7.70 6.59 2.70
C ALA A 178 6.40 5.77 2.83
N THR A 179 6.46 4.46 2.58
CA THR A 179 5.32 3.56 2.78
C THR A 179 5.05 3.33 4.26
N PHE A 180 6.09 3.15 5.07
CA PHE A 180 6.00 3.04 6.52
C PHE A 180 5.36 4.28 7.15
N THR A 181 5.87 5.48 6.84
CA THR A 181 5.31 6.73 7.39
C THR A 181 3.88 6.93 6.94
N ARG A 182 3.57 6.72 5.65
CA ARG A 182 2.19 6.76 5.16
C ARG A 182 1.26 5.81 5.92
N CYS A 183 1.68 4.57 6.10
CA CYS A 183 0.90 3.58 6.83
C CYS A 183 0.73 3.98 8.30
N TRP A 184 1.75 4.56 8.93
CA TRP A 184 1.66 5.10 10.29
C TRP A 184 0.54 6.12 10.41
N MET A 185 0.50 7.12 9.52
CA MET A 185 -0.58 8.11 9.55
C MET A 185 -1.92 7.49 9.27
N MET A 186 -1.99 6.65 8.23
CA MET A 186 -3.22 5.99 7.85
C MET A 186 -3.80 5.20 9.01
N PHE A 187 -2.99 4.44 9.76
CA PHE A 187 -3.48 3.65 10.89
C PHE A 187 -3.79 4.50 12.12
N THR A 188 -2.97 5.51 12.44
CA THR A 188 -3.27 6.47 13.52
C THR A 188 -4.62 7.12 13.26
N LEU A 189 -4.82 7.60 12.04
CA LEU A 189 -6.02 8.32 11.67
C LEU A 189 -7.21 7.44 11.30
N ILE A 190 -7.07 6.13 11.05
CA ILE A 190 -8.22 5.22 10.82
C ILE A 190 -8.67 4.60 12.15
N ASN A 191 -7.74 4.08 12.93
CA ASN A 191 -8.06 3.40 14.18
C ASN A 191 -8.54 4.40 15.22
N ASP A 192 -7.91 5.58 15.25
CA ASP A 192 -8.15 6.56 16.30
C ASP A 192 -9.00 7.74 15.83
N GLN A 193 -9.40 7.85 14.54
CA GLN A 193 -10.29 8.95 14.11
C GLN A 193 -11.60 8.96 14.87
N LEU A 194 -12.17 7.77 15.04
CA LEU A 194 -13.50 7.60 15.57
C LEU A 194 -13.48 7.88 17.06
N SER A 195 -12.48 7.35 17.76
CA SER A 195 -12.18 7.69 19.15
C SER A 195 -11.87 9.17 19.31
N TYR A 196 -10.99 9.77 18.50
CA TYR A 196 -10.70 11.21 18.57
C TYR A 196 -11.95 12.08 18.32
N MET A 197 -12.76 11.79 17.31
CA MET A 197 -13.98 12.54 17.03
C MET A 197 -15.04 12.36 18.12
N THR A 198 -15.13 11.18 18.75
CA THR A 198 -16.14 10.88 19.77
C THR A 198 -15.68 11.31 21.16
N GLU A 199 -14.48 10.91 21.58
CA GLU A 199 -13.91 11.11 22.92
C GLU A 199 -13.27 12.50 23.09
N ALA A 200 -12.55 13.01 22.08
CA ALA A 200 -11.87 14.31 22.18
C ALA A 200 -12.73 15.48 21.65
N LEU A 201 -13.59 15.25 20.65
CA LEU A 201 -14.41 16.29 20.02
C LEU A 201 -15.91 16.21 20.35
N GLY A 202 -16.39 15.12 20.99
CA GLY A 202 -17.79 14.97 21.39
C GLY A 202 -18.81 14.88 20.25
N LEU A 203 -18.38 14.50 19.04
CA LEU A 203 -19.24 14.40 17.87
C LEU A 203 -19.97 13.04 17.82
N SER A 204 -21.24 13.04 17.42
CA SER A 204 -21.97 11.78 17.15
C SER A 204 -21.38 11.07 15.93
N MET A 205 -21.44 9.74 15.92
CA MET A 205 -20.79 8.83 14.95
C MET A 205 -21.27 8.95 13.49
N ASP A 206 -22.11 9.93 13.15
CA ASP A 206 -22.69 10.10 11.81
C ASP A 206 -21.75 10.82 10.82
N THR A 207 -22.23 10.94 9.57
CA THR A 207 -21.64 11.39 8.28
C THR A 207 -20.30 12.15 8.30
N ALA A 208 -20.03 12.96 9.31
CA ALA A 208 -18.78 13.70 9.51
C ALA A 208 -17.52 12.82 9.52
N THR A 209 -17.61 11.57 9.99
CA THR A 209 -16.48 10.62 10.01
C THR A 209 -16.07 10.14 8.61
N SER A 210 -17.02 10.11 7.67
CA SER A 210 -16.81 9.65 6.29
C SER A 210 -16.24 10.73 5.37
N ILE A 211 -16.46 12.01 5.70
CA ILE A 211 -16.06 13.17 4.87
C ILE A 211 -14.54 13.18 4.59
N PRO A 212 -13.64 13.02 5.59
CA PRO A 212 -12.20 13.05 5.35
C PRO A 212 -11.72 11.94 4.40
N HIS A 213 -12.33 10.75 4.45
CA HIS A 213 -12.00 9.63 3.57
C HIS A 213 -12.52 9.81 2.14
N GLY A 214 -13.73 10.35 1.99
CA GLY A 214 -14.32 10.67 0.69
C GLY A 214 -13.49 11.72 -0.06
N ILE A 215 -13.12 12.80 0.63
CA ILE A 215 -12.30 13.88 0.06
C ILE A 215 -10.93 13.36 -0.39
N MET A 216 -10.26 12.57 0.45
CA MET A 216 -8.98 11.97 0.08
C MET A 216 -9.08 11.15 -1.22
N SER A 217 -10.15 10.35 -1.37
CA SER A 217 -10.36 9.51 -2.56
C SER A 217 -10.43 10.34 -3.85
N VAL A 218 -11.17 11.46 -3.82
CA VAL A 218 -11.25 12.39 -4.96
C VAL A 218 -9.88 13.04 -5.22
N THR A 219 -9.19 13.49 -4.16
CA THR A 219 -7.89 14.14 -4.31
C THR A 219 -6.82 13.21 -4.87
N VAL A 220 -6.82 11.92 -4.52
CA VAL A 220 -5.88 10.94 -5.10
C VAL A 220 -6.03 10.88 -6.62
N ILE A 221 -7.26 10.84 -7.15
CA ILE A 221 -7.50 10.79 -8.59
C ILE A 221 -7.01 12.07 -9.27
N LEU A 222 -7.33 13.25 -8.71
CA LEU A 222 -6.91 14.54 -9.24
C LEU A 222 -5.39 14.70 -9.19
N SER A 223 -4.75 14.26 -8.10
CA SER A 223 -3.30 14.32 -7.93
C SER A 223 -2.55 13.50 -8.98
N GLY A 224 -3.02 12.29 -9.28
CA GLY A 224 -2.44 11.45 -10.33
C GLY A 224 -2.52 12.12 -11.69
N ARG A 225 -3.68 12.72 -12.02
CA ARG A 225 -3.86 13.46 -13.29
C ARG A 225 -2.94 14.68 -13.39
N LEU A 226 -2.77 15.42 -12.30
CA LEU A 226 -1.87 16.56 -12.25
C LEU A 226 -0.40 16.12 -12.38
N ALA A 227 0.00 15.06 -11.67
CA ALA A 227 1.35 14.50 -11.75
C ALA A 227 1.68 14.03 -13.18
N ASP A 228 0.75 13.32 -13.82
CA ASP A 228 0.91 12.88 -15.21
C ASP A 228 0.96 14.07 -16.18
N MET A 229 0.13 15.09 -15.98
CA MET A 229 0.17 16.30 -16.82
C MET A 229 1.53 17.01 -16.72
N LEU A 230 2.09 17.16 -15.51
CA LEU A 230 3.40 17.79 -15.30
C LEU A 230 4.54 17.02 -15.96
N ARG A 231 4.47 15.67 -15.95
CA ARG A 231 5.44 14.79 -16.61
C ARG A 231 5.27 14.81 -18.13
N ASN A 232 4.05 14.67 -18.63
CA ASN A 232 3.76 14.60 -20.08
C ASN A 232 4.05 15.90 -20.81
N LYS A 233 3.89 17.05 -20.13
CA LYS A 233 4.29 18.37 -20.65
C LYS A 233 5.79 18.65 -20.50
N ASN A 234 6.57 17.70 -19.97
CA ASN A 234 8.00 17.85 -19.67
C ASN A 234 8.32 19.10 -18.83
N ILE A 235 7.40 19.53 -17.96
CA ILE A 235 7.62 20.66 -17.06
C ILE A 235 8.63 20.27 -15.98
N PHE A 236 8.51 19.04 -15.47
CA PHE A 236 9.38 18.49 -14.44
C PHE A 236 9.77 17.05 -14.77
N THR A 237 10.96 16.64 -14.34
CA THR A 237 11.40 15.24 -14.42
C THR A 237 10.51 14.34 -13.56
N THR A 238 10.48 13.03 -13.85
CA THR A 238 9.75 12.06 -13.01
C THR A 238 10.21 12.14 -11.54
N THR A 239 11.52 12.23 -11.29
CA THR A 239 12.08 12.38 -9.93
C THR A 239 11.53 13.62 -9.24
N THR A 240 11.57 14.78 -9.92
CA THR A 240 11.10 16.05 -9.36
C THR A 240 9.59 15.98 -9.06
N VAL A 241 8.78 15.41 -9.95
CA VAL A 241 7.34 15.24 -9.71
C VAL A 241 7.10 14.30 -8.53
N ARG A 242 7.77 13.15 -8.45
CA ARG A 242 7.57 12.22 -7.31
C ARG A 242 7.93 12.88 -5.98
N LYS A 243 9.08 13.57 -5.92
CA LYS A 243 9.51 14.31 -4.73
C LYS A 243 8.55 15.44 -4.38
N LEU A 244 8.16 16.26 -5.36
CA LEU A 244 7.25 17.38 -5.15
C LEU A 244 5.93 16.93 -4.52
N PHE A 245 5.26 15.92 -5.11
CA PHE A 245 3.96 15.49 -4.62
C PHE A 245 4.05 14.81 -3.25
N HIS A 246 5.03 13.92 -3.06
CA HIS A 246 5.20 13.23 -1.79
C HIS A 246 5.60 14.20 -0.67
N CYS A 247 6.67 14.97 -0.87
CA CYS A 247 7.21 15.86 0.15
C CYS A 247 6.26 17.00 0.48
N SER A 248 5.64 17.64 -0.52
CA SER A 248 4.68 18.73 -0.25
C SER A 248 3.41 18.19 0.41
N GLY A 249 2.84 17.08 -0.09
CA GLY A 249 1.65 16.48 0.48
C GLY A 249 1.86 16.10 1.95
N PHE A 250 2.94 15.38 2.28
CA PHE A 250 3.19 14.98 3.66
C PHE A 250 3.66 16.12 4.57
N ALA A 251 4.39 17.11 4.05
CA ALA A 251 4.76 18.28 4.85
C ALA A 251 3.54 19.11 5.24
N PHE A 252 2.63 19.37 4.30
CA PHE A 252 1.39 20.10 4.59
C PHE A 252 0.45 19.28 5.47
N GLU A 253 0.30 17.97 5.21
CA GLU A 253 -0.47 17.08 6.08
C GLU A 253 0.02 17.14 7.53
N ALA A 254 1.33 17.04 7.77
CA ALA A 254 1.91 17.16 9.10
C ALA A 254 1.64 18.54 9.73
N LEU A 255 1.77 19.62 8.96
CA LEU A 255 1.48 20.98 9.43
C LEU A 255 0.01 21.13 9.90
N PHE A 256 -0.94 20.65 9.09
CA PHE A 256 -2.37 20.74 9.42
C PHE A 256 -2.76 19.82 10.58
N LEU A 257 -2.11 18.67 10.74
CA LEU A 257 -2.30 17.80 11.90
C LEU A 257 -1.75 18.39 13.19
N ILE A 258 -0.59 19.08 13.13
CA ILE A 258 -0.11 19.86 14.26
C ILE A 258 -1.15 20.93 14.61
N GLY A 259 -1.66 21.67 13.63
CA GLY A 259 -2.74 22.64 13.86
C GLY A 259 -3.98 22.02 14.53
N CYS A 260 -4.40 20.83 14.06
CA CYS A 260 -5.50 20.07 14.65
C CYS A 260 -5.22 19.72 16.13
N ALA A 261 -4.00 19.28 16.45
CA ALA A 261 -3.58 18.91 17.80
C ALA A 261 -3.60 20.07 18.80
N TYR A 262 -3.50 21.32 18.33
CA TYR A 262 -3.57 22.53 19.16
C TYR A 262 -4.94 23.24 19.09
N SER A 263 -5.87 22.74 18.28
CA SER A 263 -7.18 23.36 18.15
C SER A 263 -8.03 23.11 19.38
N THR A 264 -8.62 24.19 19.91
CA THR A 264 -9.61 24.13 21.01
C THR A 264 -11.05 24.15 20.50
N ASN A 265 -11.26 24.47 19.21
CA ASN A 265 -12.56 24.49 18.57
C ASN A 265 -12.75 23.24 17.70
N VAL A 266 -13.87 22.55 17.92
CA VAL A 266 -14.21 21.30 17.22
C VAL A 266 -14.31 21.48 15.71
N ILE A 267 -14.99 22.54 15.26
CA ILE A 267 -15.14 22.84 13.82
C ILE A 267 -13.77 23.09 13.19
N ALA A 268 -12.92 23.89 13.84
CA ALA A 268 -11.57 24.15 13.37
C ALA A 268 -10.72 22.87 13.31
N ALA A 269 -10.79 21.99 14.32
CA ALA A 269 -10.07 20.72 14.35
C ALA A 269 -10.50 19.81 13.18
N VAL A 270 -11.80 19.67 12.95
CA VAL A 270 -12.36 18.87 11.85
C VAL A 270 -11.95 19.46 10.49
N THR A 271 -12.03 20.79 10.31
CA THR A 271 -11.60 21.45 9.06
C THR A 271 -10.12 21.22 8.79
N LEU A 272 -9.25 21.41 9.78
CA LEU A 272 -7.80 21.18 9.65
C LEU A 272 -7.49 19.72 9.30
N MET A 273 -8.19 18.77 9.94
CA MET A 273 -8.06 17.35 9.64
C MET A 273 -8.52 17.02 8.21
N VAL A 274 -9.61 17.60 7.73
CA VAL A 274 -10.07 17.43 6.34
C VAL A 274 -9.02 17.96 5.36
N ILE A 275 -8.47 19.15 5.62
CA ILE A 275 -7.41 19.73 4.78
C ILE A 275 -6.17 18.83 4.80
N ALA A 276 -5.78 18.29 5.95
CA ALA A 276 -4.67 17.35 6.06
C ALA A 276 -4.88 16.13 5.13
N ARG A 277 -6.11 15.60 5.03
CA ARG A 277 -6.42 14.47 4.13
C ARG A 277 -6.36 14.81 2.65
N VAL A 278 -6.66 16.04 2.26
CA VAL A 278 -6.45 16.50 0.88
C VAL A 278 -4.97 16.36 0.52
N PHE A 279 -4.07 16.87 1.37
CA PHE A 279 -2.64 16.78 1.15
C PHE A 279 -2.09 15.35 1.24
N SER A 280 -2.66 14.51 2.12
CA SER A 280 -2.41 13.07 2.13
C SER A 280 -2.69 12.43 0.77
N GLY A 281 -3.84 12.77 0.17
CA GLY A 281 -4.23 12.29 -1.16
C GLY A 281 -3.27 12.74 -2.26
N LEU A 282 -2.75 13.96 -2.17
CA LEU A 282 -1.74 14.49 -3.09
C LEU A 282 -0.46 13.64 -3.08
N ALA A 283 0.02 13.27 -1.88
CA ALA A 283 1.26 12.53 -1.69
C ALA A 283 1.24 11.11 -2.26
N VAL A 284 0.05 10.50 -2.41
CA VAL A 284 -0.12 9.14 -2.97
C VAL A 284 0.45 9.06 -4.40
N SER A 285 0.29 10.10 -5.20
CA SER A 285 0.82 10.13 -6.58
C SER A 285 2.35 10.25 -6.66
N GLY A 286 3.01 10.54 -5.54
CA GLY A 286 4.47 10.60 -5.42
C GLY A 286 5.10 9.23 -5.17
N SER A 287 5.03 8.73 -3.94
CA SER A 287 5.75 7.52 -3.53
C SER A 287 5.08 6.21 -3.96
N ASN A 288 3.74 6.17 -4.03
CA ASN A 288 2.97 4.93 -4.19
C ASN A 288 3.05 4.34 -5.60
N VAL A 289 3.61 5.07 -6.55
CA VAL A 289 3.87 4.62 -7.93
C VAL A 289 5.36 4.61 -8.27
N ASN A 290 6.21 5.08 -7.35
CA ASN A 290 7.64 5.29 -7.61
C ASN A 290 8.41 3.97 -7.81
N HIS A 291 7.93 2.87 -7.23
CA HIS A 291 8.48 1.53 -7.45
C HIS A 291 8.42 1.08 -8.92
N LEU A 292 7.42 1.56 -9.68
CA LEU A 292 7.30 1.32 -11.13
C LEU A 292 8.33 2.12 -11.93
N ASP A 293 8.73 3.29 -11.44
CA ASP A 293 9.71 4.14 -12.11
C ASP A 293 11.14 3.57 -11.93
N ILE A 294 11.47 3.10 -10.73
CA ILE A 294 12.85 2.68 -10.41
C ILE A 294 13.18 1.24 -10.83
N ALA A 295 12.20 0.33 -10.84
CA ALA A 295 12.44 -1.08 -11.15
C ALA A 295 11.15 -1.76 -11.68
N PRO A 296 10.72 -1.49 -12.91
CA PRO A 296 9.46 -2.01 -13.47
C PRO A 296 9.29 -3.53 -13.34
N CYS A 297 10.34 -4.31 -13.65
CA CYS A 297 10.30 -5.78 -13.57
C CYS A 297 10.18 -6.30 -12.13
N TYR A 298 10.68 -5.55 -11.15
CA TYR A 298 10.68 -5.90 -9.73
C TYR A 298 9.62 -5.13 -8.93
N ALA A 299 8.75 -4.39 -9.59
CA ALA A 299 7.78 -3.48 -8.99
C ALA A 299 6.88 -4.16 -7.95
N SER A 300 6.40 -5.38 -8.22
CA SER A 300 5.57 -6.15 -7.29
C SER A 300 6.35 -6.62 -6.05
N ILE A 301 7.62 -6.98 -6.20
CA ILE A 301 8.50 -7.33 -5.07
C ILE A 301 8.72 -6.10 -4.18
N LEU A 302 9.03 -4.96 -4.80
CA LEU A 302 9.25 -3.70 -4.06
C LEU A 302 7.97 -3.24 -3.35
N THR A 303 6.81 -3.36 -3.99
CA THR A 303 5.51 -3.07 -3.37
C THR A 303 5.23 -4.01 -2.20
N GLY A 304 5.44 -5.32 -2.37
CA GLY A 304 5.26 -6.30 -1.30
C GLY A 304 6.19 -6.03 -0.11
N LEU A 305 7.46 -5.71 -0.38
CA LEU A 305 8.44 -5.34 0.65
C LEU A 305 8.03 -4.05 1.37
N GLY A 306 7.70 -2.99 0.63
CA GLY A 306 7.25 -1.73 1.21
C GLY A 306 5.99 -1.89 2.06
N GLN A 307 5.03 -2.69 1.61
CA GLN A 307 3.81 -2.97 2.39
C GLN A 307 4.08 -3.83 3.61
N ALA A 308 5.00 -4.80 3.55
CA ALA A 308 5.40 -5.59 4.71
C ALA A 308 5.94 -4.69 5.84
N PHE A 309 6.87 -3.79 5.52
CA PHE A 309 7.33 -2.77 6.47
C PHE A 309 6.22 -1.80 6.86
N GLY A 310 5.37 -1.41 5.91
CA GLY A 310 4.19 -0.59 6.17
C GLY A 310 3.24 -1.18 7.21
N GLN A 311 3.06 -2.50 7.27
CA GLN A 311 2.21 -3.11 8.29
C GLN A 311 2.85 -3.08 9.69
N ILE A 312 4.18 -2.99 9.81
CA ILE A 312 4.85 -2.81 11.11
C ILE A 312 4.36 -1.53 11.79
N SER A 313 4.09 -0.46 11.05
CA SER A 313 3.52 0.76 11.65
C SER A 313 2.13 0.49 12.24
N GLY A 314 1.33 -0.41 11.65
CA GLY A 314 0.02 -0.81 12.15
C GLY A 314 0.09 -1.68 13.41
N ILE A 315 1.20 -2.38 13.63
CA ILE A 315 1.50 -3.04 14.91
C ILE A 315 1.86 -1.99 15.96
N LEU A 316 2.71 -1.03 15.61
CA LEU A 316 3.27 -0.08 16.57
C LEU A 316 2.28 1.03 16.98
N THR A 317 1.42 1.47 16.06
CA THR A 317 0.55 2.62 16.28
C THR A 317 -0.44 2.42 17.43
N PRO A 318 -1.26 1.34 17.46
CA PRO A 318 -2.22 1.14 18.56
C PRO A 318 -1.52 0.98 19.91
N LEU A 319 -0.37 0.30 19.94
CA LEU A 319 0.43 0.12 21.17
C LEU A 319 0.96 1.46 21.69
N LEU A 320 1.43 2.34 20.80
CA LEU A 320 1.90 3.67 21.18
C LEU A 320 0.75 4.58 21.61
N THR A 321 -0.36 4.58 20.88
CA THR A 321 -1.56 5.35 21.22
C THR A 321 -2.05 4.97 22.61
N GLU A 322 -2.23 3.67 22.87
CA GLU A 322 -2.69 3.15 24.15
C GLU A 322 -1.74 3.53 25.30
N TYR A 323 -0.42 3.38 25.09
CA TYR A 323 0.57 3.77 26.08
C TYR A 323 0.51 5.27 26.42
N ILE A 324 0.33 6.15 25.41
CA ILE A 324 0.26 7.60 25.63
C ILE A 324 -1.06 8.00 26.30
N VAL A 325 -2.18 7.46 25.81
CA VAL A 325 -3.52 7.82 26.28
C VAL A 325 -3.78 7.27 27.67
N SER A 326 -3.29 6.07 28.02
CA SER A 326 -3.40 5.53 29.39
C SER A 326 -2.71 6.39 30.44
N ILE A 327 -1.59 7.04 30.09
CA ILE A 327 -0.84 7.91 31.02
C ILE A 327 -1.42 9.33 31.09
N HIS A 328 -1.88 9.87 29.97
CA HIS A 328 -2.23 11.28 29.84
C HIS A 328 -3.71 11.56 29.58
N GLU A 329 -4.55 10.53 29.57
CA GLU A 329 -5.98 10.58 29.27
C GLU A 329 -6.25 11.37 27.97
N ALA A 330 -7.27 12.24 27.96
CA ALA A 330 -7.64 13.05 26.81
C ALA A 330 -6.51 13.99 26.32
N LYS A 331 -5.57 14.40 27.20
CA LYS A 331 -4.43 15.23 26.81
C LYS A 331 -3.39 14.44 26.01
N GLY A 332 -3.39 13.11 26.13
CA GLY A 332 -2.51 12.20 25.39
C GLY A 332 -2.71 12.28 23.88
N TRP A 333 -3.92 12.53 23.40
CA TRP A 333 -4.23 12.64 21.96
C TRP A 333 -3.41 13.69 21.23
N LYS A 334 -3.10 14.80 21.89
CA LYS A 334 -2.19 15.81 21.34
C LYS A 334 -0.80 15.23 21.10
N LEU A 335 -0.26 14.46 22.05
CA LEU A 335 1.06 13.83 21.91
C LEU A 335 1.06 12.74 20.84
N VAL A 336 -0.02 11.97 20.71
CA VAL A 336 -0.21 10.99 19.62
C VAL A 336 -0.12 11.68 18.26
N LEU A 337 -0.89 12.75 18.04
CA LEU A 337 -0.88 13.51 16.79
C LEU A 337 0.49 14.15 16.48
N LEU A 338 1.16 14.70 17.50
CA LEU A 338 2.50 15.26 17.34
C LEU A 338 3.55 14.19 17.00
N SER A 339 3.45 12.99 17.60
CA SER A 339 4.35 11.87 17.27
C SER A 339 4.19 11.44 15.81
N ALA A 340 2.96 11.37 15.32
CA ALA A 340 2.67 11.04 13.92
C ALA A 340 3.24 12.11 12.96
N ALA A 341 3.12 13.40 13.31
CA ALA A 341 3.68 14.49 12.52
C ALA A 341 5.22 14.43 12.45
N VAL A 342 5.91 14.13 13.56
CA VAL A 342 7.37 13.98 13.59
C VAL A 342 7.82 12.84 12.67
N ILE A 343 7.15 11.68 12.74
CA ILE A 343 7.44 10.53 11.87
C ILE A 343 7.26 10.90 10.39
N HIS A 344 6.28 11.74 10.06
CA HIS A 344 6.05 12.20 8.68
C HIS A 344 7.16 13.09 8.18
N VAL A 345 7.58 14.04 8.99
CA VAL A 345 8.68 14.95 8.65
C VAL A 345 9.96 14.15 8.36
N ILE A 346 10.25 13.12 9.16
CA ILE A 346 11.39 12.20 8.90
C ILE A 346 11.24 11.53 7.53
N GLY A 347 10.06 11.00 7.21
CA GLY A 347 9.77 10.38 5.91
C GLY A 347 9.93 11.35 4.74
N VAL A 348 9.45 12.58 4.89
CA VAL A 348 9.58 13.66 3.90
C VAL A 348 11.04 13.97 3.61
N PHE A 349 11.87 14.12 4.64
CA PHE A 349 13.30 14.39 4.46
C PHE A 349 14.00 13.22 3.78
N PHE A 350 13.77 11.99 4.27
CA PHE A 350 14.43 10.81 3.71
C PHE A 350 14.04 10.60 2.24
N PHE A 351 12.75 10.70 1.91
CA PHE A 351 12.27 10.57 0.53
C PHE A 351 12.77 11.72 -0.35
N GLY A 352 12.74 12.95 0.16
CA GLY A 352 13.23 14.14 -0.56
C GLY A 352 14.70 14.03 -0.95
N ILE A 353 15.53 13.43 -0.08
CA ILE A 353 16.96 13.22 -0.34
C ILE A 353 17.15 12.03 -1.30
N PHE A 354 16.64 10.85 -0.95
CA PHE A 354 17.06 9.58 -1.57
C PHE A 354 16.15 9.05 -2.68
N ALA A 355 14.95 9.57 -2.87
CA ALA A 355 14.07 9.09 -3.94
C ALA A 355 14.65 9.37 -5.33
N SER A 356 14.39 8.47 -6.26
CA SER A 356 14.73 8.62 -7.69
C SER A 356 13.53 8.21 -8.53
N GLY A 357 13.32 8.88 -9.66
CA GLY A 357 12.37 8.51 -10.70
C GLY A 357 13.04 7.86 -11.91
N GLU A 358 14.32 7.48 -11.80
CA GLU A 358 15.10 6.82 -12.85
C GLU A 358 15.27 5.34 -12.56
N VAL A 359 15.29 4.54 -13.62
CA VAL A 359 15.48 3.09 -13.56
C VAL A 359 16.85 2.79 -12.96
N GLN A 360 16.88 1.93 -11.93
CA GLN A 360 18.11 1.63 -11.22
C GLN A 360 19.01 0.69 -12.03
N PRO A 361 20.35 0.83 -11.97
CA PRO A 361 21.26 0.02 -12.79
C PRO A 361 21.13 -1.50 -12.60
N TRP A 362 20.78 -1.92 -11.38
CA TRP A 362 20.57 -3.33 -11.05
C TRP A 362 19.24 -3.88 -11.59
N ALA A 363 18.30 -3.02 -11.98
CA ALA A 363 17.02 -3.43 -12.54
C ALA A 363 17.11 -3.76 -14.05
N THR A 364 18.16 -3.29 -14.74
CA THR A 364 18.35 -3.47 -16.18
C THR A 364 19.15 -4.72 -16.54
N LYS A 365 20.08 -5.17 -15.68
CA LYS A 365 21.11 -6.19 -15.98
C LYS A 365 20.60 -7.62 -16.21
N THR A 366 19.37 -7.94 -15.81
CA THR A 366 18.87 -9.32 -15.86
C THR A 366 18.32 -9.70 -17.25
N LEU A 367 17.99 -8.72 -18.10
CA LEU A 367 17.51 -8.96 -19.47
C LEU A 367 18.64 -9.36 -20.43
N SER A 368 19.80 -8.69 -20.35
CA SER A 368 20.93 -8.95 -21.25
C SER A 368 21.53 -10.36 -21.08
N THR A 369 21.44 -10.92 -19.87
CA THR A 369 21.99 -12.26 -19.58
C THR A 369 21.05 -13.36 -20.07
N ALA A 370 19.74 -13.09 -20.13
CA ALA A 370 18.74 -14.01 -20.66
C ALA A 370 18.75 -14.04 -22.19
N GLU A 371 18.91 -12.88 -22.85
CA GLU A 371 19.10 -12.79 -24.29
C GLU A 371 20.43 -13.42 -24.72
N SER A 372 21.53 -13.16 -24.01
CA SER A 372 22.83 -13.78 -24.33
C SER A 372 22.81 -15.30 -24.18
N THR A 373 22.12 -15.85 -23.17
CA THR A 373 22.01 -17.30 -23.01
C THR A 373 21.05 -17.94 -24.00
N GLU A 374 19.99 -17.25 -24.45
CA GLU A 374 19.15 -17.74 -25.56
C GLU A 374 19.88 -17.70 -26.90
N ASP A 375 20.69 -16.67 -27.15
CA ASP A 375 21.45 -16.54 -28.39
C ASP A 375 22.63 -17.52 -28.44
N GLU A 376 23.34 -17.72 -27.32
CA GLU A 376 24.35 -18.79 -27.17
C GLU A 376 23.73 -20.18 -27.29
N ALA A 377 22.53 -20.40 -26.73
CA ALA A 377 21.82 -21.67 -26.86
C ALA A 377 21.36 -21.92 -28.31
N LYS A 378 20.89 -20.89 -29.01
CA LYS A 378 20.52 -20.98 -30.44
C LYS A 378 21.75 -21.21 -31.32
N GLN A 379 22.88 -20.53 -31.06
CA GLN A 379 24.13 -20.75 -31.79
C GLN A 379 24.71 -22.15 -31.53
N SER A 380 24.72 -22.62 -30.29
CA SER A 380 25.19 -23.98 -29.97
C SER A 380 24.32 -25.08 -30.59
N ALA A 381 23.01 -24.84 -30.77
CA ALA A 381 22.10 -25.77 -31.44
C ALA A 381 22.25 -25.79 -32.96
N ILE A 382 22.83 -24.74 -33.55
CA ILE A 382 23.15 -24.63 -34.98
C ILE A 382 24.53 -25.26 -35.27
N GLU A 383 25.45 -25.29 -34.29
CA GLU A 383 26.82 -25.77 -34.45
C GLU A 383 27.06 -27.26 -34.09
N THR A 384 26.06 -27.99 -33.57
CA THR A 384 26.16 -29.45 -33.41
C THR A 384 25.80 -30.19 -34.71
N PRO A 385 26.74 -30.94 -35.33
CA PRO A 385 26.52 -31.67 -36.60
C PRO A 385 25.50 -32.81 -36.52
#